data_AF-A0A6A5AAX7-F1
#
_entry.id   AF-A0A6A5AAX7-F1
#
_cell.length_a   1.000
_cell.length_b   1.000
_cell.length_c   1.000
_cell.angle_alpha   90.00
_cell.angle_beta   90.00
_cell.angle_gamma   90.00
#
_symmetry.space_group_name_H-M   'P 1'
#
loop_
_entity.id
_entity.type
_entity.pdbx_description
1 polymer ?
#
loop_
_entity_poly.entity_id
_entity_poly.type
_entity_poly.pdbx_seq_one_letter_code
_entity_poly.pdbx_strand_id
1 'polypeptide(L)'
;FGNLVTMEWWTELWLNEGFARFMEFEAVHDIFPEWNVWGSFVQDITLATAMKKDAMESSHPIEVVVHHPDEVDQIFDVISYAKGASVIRMLANFIGIDKFYVGMHNYLTKFAYGNAQTVDLWHALEAASGLEITAMAHTWTTQMGFPVVTVTKDGSIVTLEQQRFLANGSSDAVSKWDVPITFTT
;
A
#
# COMPACT_ATOMS: atom_id res chain seq x y z
N PHE A 1 -12.90 8.24 4.74
CA PHE A 1 -11.78 7.83 5.60
C PHE A 1 -11.42 9.03 6.48
N GLY A 2 -11.32 8.85 7.79
CA GLY A 2 -10.92 9.90 8.75
C GLY A 2 -12.04 10.60 9.52
N ASN A 3 -13.24 10.75 8.94
CA ASN A 3 -14.39 11.37 9.63
C ASN A 3 -15.48 10.37 10.00
N LEU A 4 -16.01 9.64 9.00
CA LEU A 4 -17.06 8.63 9.23
C LEU A 4 -16.52 7.41 9.98
N VAL A 5 -15.32 6.98 9.62
CA VAL A 5 -14.56 5.94 10.30
C VAL A 5 -13.21 6.56 10.58
N THR A 6 -12.85 6.62 11.86
CA THR A 6 -11.61 7.24 12.33
C THR A 6 -10.66 6.14 12.78
N MET A 7 -9.36 6.28 12.57
CA MET A 7 -8.39 5.36 13.17
C MET A 7 -8.57 5.28 14.70
N GLU A 8 -8.32 4.10 15.28
CA GLU A 8 -8.31 3.96 16.74
C GLU A 8 -7.14 4.70 17.38
N TRP A 9 -5.96 4.66 16.74
CA TRP A 9 -4.78 5.38 17.17
C TRP A 9 -3.97 5.92 15.99
N TRP A 10 -2.95 6.73 16.28
CA TRP A 10 -2.09 7.32 15.27
C TRP A 10 -1.21 6.31 14.53
N THR A 11 -1.04 5.10 15.09
CA THR A 11 -0.35 4.00 14.40
C THR A 11 -1.03 3.63 13.08
N GLU A 12 -2.34 3.84 12.99
CA GLU A 12 -3.13 3.59 11.78
C GLU A 12 -3.37 4.86 10.94
N LEU A 13 -2.62 5.94 11.16
CA LEU A 13 -2.74 7.20 10.40
C LEU A 13 -2.73 6.98 8.88
N TRP A 14 -1.88 6.08 8.41
CA TRP A 14 -1.75 5.76 7.00
C TRP A 14 -3.05 5.23 6.37
N LEU A 15 -3.95 4.61 7.15
CA LEU A 15 -5.28 4.17 6.68
C LEU A 15 -6.14 5.35 6.24
N ASN A 16 -5.96 6.52 6.86
CA ASN A 16 -6.66 7.71 6.43
C ASN A 16 -5.94 8.32 5.23
N GLU A 17 -4.64 8.58 5.39
CA GLU A 17 -3.88 9.40 4.44
C GLU A 17 -3.57 8.67 3.13
N GLY A 18 -3.15 7.40 3.22
CA GLY A 18 -2.92 6.54 2.06
C GLY A 18 -4.19 6.29 1.26
N PHE A 19 -5.32 6.05 1.93
CA PHE A 19 -6.62 5.88 1.24
C PHE A 19 -7.13 7.17 0.63
N ALA A 20 -7.03 8.29 1.34
CA ALA A 20 -7.43 9.59 0.80
C ALA A 20 -6.63 9.89 -0.48
N ARG A 21 -5.31 9.66 -0.44
CA ARG A 21 -4.45 9.80 -1.61
C ARG A 21 -4.78 8.83 -2.74
N PHE A 22 -5.11 7.57 -2.46
CA PHE A 22 -5.56 6.65 -3.52
C PHE A 22 -6.89 7.10 -4.15
N MET A 23 -7.88 7.43 -3.32
CA MET A 23 -9.21 7.85 -3.77
C MET A 23 -9.20 9.19 -4.52
N GLU A 24 -8.25 10.08 -4.21
CA GLU A 24 -8.00 11.31 -4.98
C GLU A 24 -7.80 10.98 -6.47
N PHE A 25 -6.95 9.99 -6.78
CA PHE A 25 -6.66 9.61 -8.16
C PHE A 25 -7.78 8.80 -8.80
N GLU A 26 -8.40 7.87 -8.06
CA GLU A 26 -9.56 7.12 -8.55
C GLU A 26 -10.70 8.07 -8.96
N ALA A 27 -11.06 9.02 -8.08
CA ALA A 27 -12.13 9.95 -8.36
C ALA A 27 -11.81 10.88 -9.54
N VAL A 28 -10.58 11.42 -9.61
CA VAL A 28 -10.19 12.29 -10.73
C VAL A 28 -10.11 11.50 -12.03
N HIS A 29 -9.64 10.25 -12.00
CA HIS A 29 -9.61 9.40 -13.20
C HIS A 29 -11.01 9.09 -13.72
N ASP A 30 -11.97 8.83 -12.83
CA ASP A 30 -13.37 8.57 -13.21
C ASP A 30 -14.04 9.82 -13.83
N ILE A 31 -13.77 11.00 -13.26
CA ILE A 31 -14.38 12.27 -13.73
C ILE A 31 -13.68 12.80 -15.00
N PHE A 32 -12.34 12.68 -15.08
CA PHE A 32 -11.50 13.23 -16.15
C PHE A 32 -10.52 12.17 -16.69
N PRO A 33 -11.02 11.10 -17.33
CA PRO A 33 -10.18 9.99 -17.80
C PRO A 33 -9.10 10.42 -18.78
N GLU A 34 -9.34 11.47 -19.56
CA GLU A 34 -8.42 12.01 -20.56
C GLU A 34 -7.18 12.69 -19.96
N TRP A 35 -7.17 13.00 -18.65
CA TRP A 35 -6.01 13.59 -17.97
C TRP A 35 -4.92 12.57 -17.67
N ASN A 36 -5.22 11.26 -17.72
CA ASN A 36 -4.28 10.18 -17.43
C ASN A 36 -3.54 10.37 -16.10
N VAL A 37 -4.27 10.71 -15.03
CA VAL A 37 -3.69 10.98 -13.70
C VAL A 37 -2.93 9.80 -13.10
N TRP A 38 -3.26 8.57 -13.50
CA TRP A 38 -2.50 7.38 -13.13
C TRP A 38 -1.07 7.36 -13.70
N GLY A 39 -0.84 8.01 -14.84
CA GLY A 39 0.51 8.24 -15.35
C GLY A 39 1.34 9.10 -14.38
N SER A 40 0.76 10.21 -13.91
CA SER A 40 1.39 11.09 -12.92
C SER A 40 1.56 10.41 -11.55
N PHE A 41 0.60 9.57 -11.13
CA PHE A 41 0.72 8.75 -9.92
C PHE A 41 2.00 7.91 -9.94
N VAL A 42 2.26 7.25 -11.07
CA VAL A 42 3.40 6.34 -11.24
C VAL A 42 4.71 7.12 -11.36
N GLN A 43 4.75 8.15 -12.20
CA GLN A 43 6.01 8.75 -12.64
C GLN A 43 6.54 9.85 -11.71
N ASP A 44 5.67 10.57 -11.01
CA ASP A 44 6.07 11.85 -10.42
C ASP A 44 5.73 11.91 -8.93
N ILE A 45 4.44 12.02 -8.61
CA ILE A 45 4.01 12.57 -7.32
C ILE A 45 3.74 11.53 -6.23
N THR A 46 3.65 10.24 -6.57
CA THR A 46 3.30 9.19 -5.59
C THR A 46 4.26 8.02 -5.62
N LEU A 47 4.16 7.10 -6.59
CA LEU A 47 4.93 5.85 -6.56
C LEU A 47 6.44 6.08 -6.66
N ALA A 48 6.91 6.85 -7.65
CA ALA A 48 8.34 7.12 -7.81
C ALA A 48 8.95 7.82 -6.57
N THR A 49 8.22 8.78 -6.00
CA THR A 49 8.64 9.49 -4.80
C THR A 49 8.69 8.57 -3.57
N ALA A 50 7.70 7.69 -3.41
CA ALA A 50 7.70 6.64 -2.37
C ALA A 50 8.90 5.70 -2.51
N MET A 51 9.13 5.15 -3.71
CA MET A 51 10.24 4.23 -3.96
C MET A 51 11.60 4.89 -3.68
N LYS A 52 11.78 6.16 -4.04
CA LYS A 52 13.03 6.88 -3.78
C LYS A 52 13.30 7.03 -2.28
N LYS A 53 12.28 7.39 -1.50
CA LYS A 53 12.41 7.54 -0.04
C LYS A 53 12.62 6.19 0.65
N ASP A 54 11.87 5.18 0.22
CA ASP A 54 11.82 3.87 0.87
C ASP A 54 13.00 2.95 0.52
N ALA A 55 13.79 3.31 -0.51
CA ALA A 55 15.06 2.68 -0.83
C ALA A 55 16.20 3.07 0.14
N MET A 56 15.96 3.98 1.09
CA MET A 56 16.95 4.40 2.09
C MET A 56 16.89 3.49 3.33
N GLU A 57 18.04 3.24 3.97
CA GLU A 57 18.09 2.49 5.24
C GLU A 57 17.36 3.22 6.39
N SER A 58 17.25 4.55 6.29
CA SER A 58 16.55 5.41 7.24
C SER A 58 15.03 5.52 6.97
N SER A 59 14.47 4.65 6.14
CA SER A 59 13.00 4.58 5.97
C SER A 59 12.34 4.06 7.24
N HIS A 60 11.02 3.90 7.21
CA HIS A 60 10.24 3.21 8.24
C HIS A 60 9.14 2.35 7.60
N PRO A 61 8.58 1.35 8.31
CA PRO A 61 7.38 0.65 7.87
C PRO A 61 6.20 1.61 7.70
N ILE A 62 5.17 1.22 6.96
CA ILE A 62 3.95 2.02 6.87
C ILE A 62 3.26 2.09 8.23
N GLU A 63 3.17 0.96 8.93
CA GLU A 63 2.66 0.90 10.30
C GLU A 63 3.78 1.21 11.29
N VAL A 64 3.70 2.37 11.92
CA VAL A 64 4.64 2.82 12.94
C VAL A 64 3.93 2.87 14.29
N VAL A 65 4.48 2.17 15.28
CA VAL A 65 3.95 2.25 16.65
C VAL A 65 4.22 3.65 17.18
N VAL A 66 3.14 4.37 17.50
CA VAL A 66 3.19 5.72 18.07
C VAL A 66 2.93 5.60 19.56
N HIS A 67 3.88 5.98 20.40
CA HIS A 67 3.73 5.92 21.86
C HIS A 67 3.17 7.22 22.43
N HIS A 68 3.51 8.35 21.81
CA HIS A 68 3.02 9.67 22.22
C HIS A 68 2.52 10.48 21.01
N PRO A 69 1.39 11.21 21.11
CA PRO A 69 0.87 12.02 20.01
C PRO A 69 1.84 13.04 19.40
N ASP A 70 2.86 13.47 20.15
CA ASP A 70 3.88 14.39 19.64
C ASP A 70 4.83 13.72 18.62
N GLU A 71 4.83 12.39 18.52
CA GLU A 71 5.60 11.62 17.53
C GLU A 71 4.90 11.59 16.16
N VAL A 72 3.63 12.01 16.09
CA VAL A 72 2.79 11.83 14.90
C VAL A 72 3.33 12.65 13.71
N ASP A 73 3.93 13.82 13.96
CA ASP A 73 4.58 14.62 12.91
C ASP A 73 5.68 13.85 12.16
N GLN A 74 6.28 12.83 12.79
CA GLN A 74 7.31 12.00 12.16
C GLN A 74 6.75 11.04 11.12
N ILE A 75 5.46 10.69 11.22
CA ILE A 75 4.77 9.76 10.32
C ILE A 75 3.86 10.47 9.31
N PHE A 76 3.72 11.79 9.41
CA PHE A 76 3.13 12.63 8.36
C PHE A 76 4.11 12.85 7.20
N ASP A 77 4.48 11.76 6.52
CA ASP A 77 5.58 11.76 5.58
C ASP A 77 5.26 11.07 4.24
N VAL A 78 6.24 10.99 3.35
CA VAL A 78 6.09 10.36 2.04
C VAL A 78 5.71 8.88 2.13
N ILE A 79 6.14 8.16 3.17
CA ILE A 79 5.84 6.73 3.32
C ILE A 79 4.36 6.53 3.63
N SER A 80 3.82 7.20 4.66
CA SER A 80 2.42 7.04 5.07
C SER A 80 1.43 7.40 3.95
N TYR A 81 1.73 8.45 3.18
CA TYR A 81 0.88 8.90 2.08
C TYR A 81 1.15 8.11 0.80
N ALA A 82 2.37 8.20 0.28
CA ALA A 82 2.65 7.79 -1.08
C ALA A 82 2.90 6.28 -1.21
N LYS A 83 3.64 5.68 -0.26
CA LYS A 83 3.79 4.21 -0.20
C LYS A 83 2.45 3.57 0.18
N GLY A 84 1.74 4.13 1.17
CA GLY A 84 0.39 3.72 1.55
C GLY A 84 -0.57 3.64 0.35
N ALA A 85 -0.72 4.73 -0.39
CA ALA A 85 -1.56 4.77 -1.59
C ALA A 85 -1.10 3.78 -2.68
N SER A 86 0.22 3.60 -2.85
CA SER A 86 0.77 2.66 -3.83
C SER A 86 0.47 1.20 -3.48
N VAL A 87 0.56 0.83 -2.20
CA VAL A 87 0.19 -0.51 -1.70
C VAL A 87 -1.32 -0.72 -1.85
N ILE A 88 -2.15 0.27 -1.53
CA ILE A 88 -3.61 0.18 -1.72
C ILE A 88 -3.94 -0.04 -3.20
N ARG A 89 -3.32 0.73 -4.12
CA ARG A 89 -3.50 0.55 -5.56
C ARG A 89 -3.10 -0.86 -6.01
N MET A 90 -1.98 -1.38 -5.52
CA MET A 90 -1.53 -2.75 -5.82
C MET A 90 -2.56 -3.79 -5.35
N LEU A 91 -3.05 -3.67 -4.12
CA LEU A 91 -4.06 -4.56 -3.56
C LEU A 91 -5.40 -4.47 -4.31
N ALA A 92 -5.85 -3.27 -4.67
CA ALA A 92 -7.08 -3.07 -5.45
C ALA A 92 -7.00 -3.76 -6.83
N ASN A 93 -5.84 -3.69 -7.48
CA ASN A 93 -5.60 -4.39 -8.75
C ASN A 93 -5.52 -5.91 -8.56
N PHE A 94 -4.89 -6.40 -7.49
CA PHE A 94 -4.79 -7.83 -7.19
C PHE A 94 -6.15 -8.45 -6.83
N ILE A 95 -6.96 -7.75 -6.04
CA ILE A 95 -8.32 -8.17 -5.64
C ILE A 95 -9.31 -8.08 -6.81
N GLY A 96 -9.12 -7.10 -7.69
CA GLY A 96 -10.10 -6.68 -8.68
C GLY A 96 -11.02 -5.59 -8.12
N ILE A 97 -11.19 -4.51 -8.88
CA ILE A 97 -11.77 -3.26 -8.38
C ILE A 97 -13.20 -3.40 -7.81
N ASP A 98 -14.03 -4.24 -8.42
CA ASP A 98 -15.41 -4.46 -7.98
C ASP A 98 -15.46 -5.07 -6.56
N LYS A 99 -14.67 -6.12 -6.33
CA LYS A 99 -14.59 -6.80 -5.03
C LYS A 99 -13.91 -5.91 -3.98
N PHE A 100 -12.92 -5.13 -4.41
CA PHE A 100 -12.28 -4.13 -3.57
C PHE A 100 -13.32 -3.12 -3.06
N TYR A 101 -14.13 -2.54 -3.94
CA TYR A 101 -15.19 -1.61 -3.53
C TYR A 101 -16.26 -2.25 -2.64
N VAL A 102 -16.63 -3.51 -2.87
CA VAL A 102 -17.52 -4.25 -1.94
C VAL A 102 -16.88 -4.33 -0.55
N GLY A 103 -15.60 -4.69 -0.45
CA GLY A 103 -14.88 -4.73 0.83
C GLY A 103 -14.81 -3.37 1.51
N MET A 104 -14.51 -2.31 0.75
CA MET A 104 -14.50 -0.94 1.26
C MET A 104 -15.87 -0.48 1.77
N HIS A 105 -16.94 -0.80 1.03
CA HIS A 105 -18.31 -0.51 1.45
C HIS A 105 -18.63 -1.21 2.78
N ASN A 106 -18.36 -2.51 2.86
CA ASN A 106 -18.60 -3.30 4.06
C ASN A 106 -17.83 -2.77 5.27
N TYR A 107 -16.56 -2.39 5.09
CA TYR A 107 -15.74 -1.75 6.10
C TYR A 107 -16.36 -0.44 6.59
N LEU A 108 -16.64 0.49 5.66
CA LEU A 108 -17.17 1.81 6.01
C LEU A 108 -18.54 1.73 6.69
N THR A 109 -19.42 0.83 6.26
CA THR A 109 -20.73 0.63 6.88
C THR A 109 -20.61 0.00 8.26
N LYS A 110 -19.74 -0.99 8.44
CA LYS A 110 -19.57 -1.68 9.72
C LYS A 110 -19.03 -0.76 10.82
N PHE A 111 -18.06 0.10 10.49
CA PHE A 111 -17.37 0.95 11.45
C PHE A 111 -17.86 2.41 11.44
N ALA A 112 -18.97 2.69 10.75
CA ALA A 112 -19.54 4.03 10.66
C ALA A 112 -19.76 4.65 12.05
N TYR A 113 -19.35 5.91 12.19
CA TYR A 113 -19.39 6.72 13.41
C TYR A 113 -18.55 6.15 14.56
N GLY A 114 -17.54 5.34 14.25
CA GLY A 114 -16.65 4.71 15.23
C GLY A 114 -15.20 4.68 14.79
N ASN A 115 -14.46 3.80 15.46
CA ASN A 115 -13.04 3.59 15.23
C ASN A 115 -12.76 2.25 14.57
N ALA A 116 -11.63 2.14 13.88
CA ALA A 116 -11.15 0.90 13.27
C ALA A 116 -9.62 0.82 13.25
N GLN A 117 -9.11 -0.41 13.19
CA GLN A 117 -7.70 -0.73 13.05
C GLN A 117 -7.37 -1.19 11.62
N THR A 118 -6.08 -1.24 11.29
CA THR A 118 -5.60 -1.71 9.98
C THR A 118 -6.09 -3.13 9.66
N VAL A 119 -6.12 -4.01 10.67
CA VAL A 119 -6.59 -5.39 10.52
C VAL A 119 -8.08 -5.47 10.16
N ASP A 120 -8.91 -4.52 10.60
CA ASP A 120 -10.34 -4.50 10.28
C ASP A 120 -10.61 -4.28 8.79
N LEU A 121 -9.80 -3.42 8.16
CA LEU A 121 -9.82 -3.20 6.73
C LEU A 121 -9.43 -4.48 5.98
N TRP A 122 -8.34 -5.14 6.40
CA TRP A 122 -7.88 -6.38 5.77
C TRP A 122 -8.94 -7.46 5.83
N HIS A 123 -9.54 -7.71 6.98
CA HIS A 123 -10.64 -8.66 7.11
C HIS A 123 -11.83 -8.32 6.20
N ALA A 124 -12.16 -7.04 6.02
CA ALA A 124 -13.25 -6.64 5.13
C ALA A 124 -12.92 -6.91 3.64
N LEU A 125 -11.68 -6.64 3.23
CA LEU A 125 -11.20 -6.95 1.88
C LEU A 125 -11.09 -8.45 1.62
N GLU A 126 -10.61 -9.24 2.58
CA GLU A 126 -10.58 -10.71 2.51
C GLU A 126 -11.99 -11.28 2.36
N ALA A 127 -12.92 -10.85 3.20
CA ALA A 127 -14.30 -11.32 3.17
C ALA A 127 -15.00 -11.04 1.82
N ALA A 128 -14.72 -9.88 1.22
CA ALA A 128 -15.28 -9.53 -0.09
C ALA A 128 -14.58 -10.24 -1.26
N SER A 129 -13.28 -10.47 -1.14
CA SER A 129 -12.47 -11.00 -2.25
C SER A 129 -12.44 -12.52 -2.32
N GLY A 130 -12.45 -13.19 -1.16
CA GLY A 130 -12.14 -14.61 -0.98
C GLY A 130 -10.64 -14.92 -1.05
N LEU A 131 -9.78 -13.90 -1.01
CA LEU A 131 -8.31 -14.03 -1.07
C LEU A 131 -7.69 -13.82 0.32
N GLU A 132 -6.48 -14.33 0.51
CA GLU A 132 -5.67 -14.09 1.71
C GLU A 132 -4.93 -12.75 1.58
N ILE A 133 -5.62 -11.66 1.97
CA ILE A 133 -5.15 -10.28 1.87
C ILE A 133 -4.40 -9.85 3.12
N THR A 134 -4.80 -10.32 4.31
CA THR A 134 -4.19 -9.90 5.58
C THR A 134 -2.71 -10.29 5.63
N ALA A 135 -2.37 -11.53 5.29
CA ALA A 135 -0.99 -12.00 5.27
C ALA A 135 -0.15 -11.20 4.25
N MET A 136 -0.66 -11.06 3.03
CA MET A 136 0.02 -10.28 1.99
C MET A 136 0.23 -8.83 2.42
N ALA A 137 -0.83 -8.13 2.83
CA ALA A 137 -0.77 -6.73 3.21
C ALA A 137 0.18 -6.50 4.39
N HIS A 138 0.19 -7.40 5.37
CA HIS A 138 1.13 -7.35 6.49
C HIS A 138 2.59 -7.32 6.02
N THR A 139 2.97 -8.11 5.01
CA THR A 139 4.35 -8.04 4.45
C THR A 139 4.68 -6.68 3.83
N TRP A 140 3.70 -5.89 3.43
CA TRP A 140 3.91 -4.57 2.83
C TRP A 140 3.85 -3.43 3.85
N THR A 141 3.13 -3.61 4.96
CA THR A 141 2.89 -2.52 5.92
C THR A 141 3.79 -2.54 7.14
N THR A 142 4.23 -3.72 7.61
CA THR A 142 4.93 -3.84 8.91
C THR A 142 6.45 -3.93 8.80
N GLN A 143 7.01 -3.86 7.58
CA GLN A 143 8.46 -3.80 7.34
C GLN A 143 8.87 -2.66 6.38
N MET A 144 10.14 -2.28 6.45
CA MET A 144 10.73 -1.21 5.65
C MET A 144 11.05 -1.64 4.22
N GLY A 145 10.97 -0.70 3.28
CA GLY A 145 11.40 -0.94 1.90
C GLY A 145 10.39 -1.70 1.06
N PHE A 146 10.87 -2.12 -0.10
CA PHE A 146 10.14 -2.87 -1.11
C PHE A 146 11.12 -3.81 -1.85
N PRO A 147 10.62 -4.88 -2.50
CA PRO A 147 11.47 -5.80 -3.22
C PRO A 147 11.83 -5.25 -4.61
N VAL A 148 13.05 -5.57 -5.06
CA VAL A 148 13.33 -5.72 -6.50
C VAL A 148 13.16 -7.19 -6.85
N VAL A 149 12.45 -7.45 -7.96
CA VAL A 149 12.25 -8.80 -8.48
C VAL A 149 13.10 -8.98 -9.73
N THR A 150 14.11 -9.83 -9.63
CA THR A 150 14.97 -10.23 -10.74
C THR A 150 14.30 -11.35 -11.52
N VAL A 151 14.15 -11.14 -12.82
CA VAL A 151 13.58 -12.13 -13.74
C VAL A 151 14.71 -12.71 -14.58
N THR A 152 14.89 -14.03 -14.53
CA THR A 152 15.81 -14.75 -15.42
C THR A 152 15.04 -15.74 -16.28
N LYS A 153 15.44 -15.88 -17.55
CA LYS A 153 14.81 -16.79 -18.50
C LYS A 153 15.84 -17.72 -19.09
N ASP A 154 15.62 -19.02 -18.92
CA ASP A 154 16.40 -20.08 -19.55
C ASP A 154 15.48 -20.96 -20.39
N GLY A 155 15.52 -20.76 -21.71
CA GLY A 155 14.58 -21.37 -22.65
C GLY A 155 13.13 -21.02 -22.34
N SER A 156 12.37 -21.99 -21.82
CA SER A 156 10.97 -21.85 -21.43
C SER A 156 10.75 -21.62 -19.93
N ILE A 157 11.81 -21.75 -19.12
CA ILE A 157 11.75 -21.56 -17.66
C ILE A 157 11.99 -20.09 -17.35
N VAL A 158 11.07 -19.50 -16.59
CA VAL A 158 11.21 -18.15 -16.03
C VAL A 158 11.35 -18.28 -14.53
N THR A 159 12.46 -17.80 -13.98
CA THR A 159 12.75 -17.80 -12.54
C THR A 159 12.66 -16.38 -12.02
N LEU A 160 11.91 -16.22 -10.93
CA LEU A 160 11.70 -14.95 -10.22
C LEU A 160 12.43 -15.04 -8.88
N GLU A 161 13.29 -14.07 -8.61
CA GLU A 161 13.99 -13.94 -7.32
C GLU A 161 13.73 -12.55 -6.76
N GLN A 162 13.42 -12.46 -5.47
CA GLN A 162 13.19 -11.19 -4.80
C GLN A 162 14.26 -10.91 -3.75
N GLN A 163 14.61 -9.64 -3.61
CA GLN A 163 15.44 -9.11 -2.52
C GLN A 163 14.98 -7.69 -2.21
N ARG A 164 15.20 -7.21 -0.98
CA ARG A 164 14.95 -5.80 -0.67
C ARG A 164 15.81 -4.90 -1.55
N PHE A 165 15.21 -3.88 -2.16
CA PHE A 165 15.97 -2.86 -2.88
C PHE A 165 16.49 -1.79 -1.91
N LEU A 166 17.79 -1.50 -1.98
CA LEU A 166 18.45 -0.43 -1.23
C LEU A 166 19.33 0.42 -2.16
N ALA A 167 19.19 1.74 -2.08
CA ALA A 167 19.85 2.67 -3.00
C ALA A 167 21.38 2.70 -2.84
N ASN A 168 21.90 2.31 -1.67
CA ASN A 168 23.33 2.20 -1.39
C ASN A 168 23.96 0.88 -1.88
N GLY A 169 23.14 -0.04 -2.42
CA GLY A 169 23.59 -1.35 -2.90
C GLY A 169 23.85 -2.39 -1.81
N SER A 170 23.49 -2.12 -0.55
CA SER A 170 23.53 -3.15 0.49
C SER A 170 22.43 -4.19 0.25
N SER A 171 22.64 -5.39 0.80
CA SER A 171 21.72 -6.53 0.60
C SER A 171 21.00 -6.87 1.90
N ASP A 172 19.70 -7.09 1.80
CA ASP A 172 18.88 -7.67 2.87
C ASP A 172 18.09 -8.85 2.28
N ALA A 173 18.52 -10.06 2.63
CA ALA A 173 17.90 -11.32 2.21
C ALA A 173 16.86 -11.85 3.23
N VAL A 174 16.66 -11.14 4.33
CA VAL A 174 15.73 -11.53 5.40
C VAL A 174 14.33 -11.06 5.07
N SER A 175 14.20 -9.78 4.67
CA SER A 175 12.91 -9.18 4.32
C SER A 175 12.33 -9.82 3.06
N LYS A 176 11.07 -10.25 3.13
CA LYS A 176 10.34 -10.89 2.02
C LYS A 176 8.94 -10.34 1.93
N TRP A 177 8.45 -10.21 0.70
CA TRP A 177 7.12 -9.71 0.40
C TRP A 177 6.32 -10.73 -0.39
N ASP A 178 5.01 -10.74 -0.16
CA ASP A 178 4.07 -11.40 -1.04
C ASP A 178 3.73 -10.43 -2.18
N VAL A 179 4.42 -10.60 -3.32
CA VAL A 179 4.31 -9.68 -4.46
C VAL A 179 3.28 -10.21 -5.48
N PRO A 180 2.15 -9.51 -5.71
CA PRO A 180 1.18 -9.91 -6.73
C PRO A 180 1.70 -9.57 -8.14
N ILE A 181 2.53 -10.45 -8.68
CA ILE A 181 3.15 -10.29 -10.00
C ILE A 181 2.09 -10.42 -11.11
N THR A 182 2.12 -9.48 -12.04
CA THR A 182 1.44 -9.58 -13.34
C THR A 182 2.48 -9.59 -14.45
N PHE A 183 2.18 -10.23 -15.58
CA PHE A 183 3.07 -10.25 -16.73
C PHE A 183 2.27 -10.16 -18.03
N THR A 184 2.91 -9.65 -19.07
CA THR A 184 2.42 -9.66 -20.45
C THR A 184 3.55 -10.13 -21.36
N THR A 185 3.23 -10.79 -22.47
CA THR A 185 4.19 -11.33 -23.45
C THR A 185 3.93 -10.80 -24.84
#